data_AF-X1PCC3-F1
#
_entry.id   AF-X1PCC3-F1
#
_cell.length_a   1.000
_cell.length_b   1.000
_cell.length_c   1.000
_cell.angle_alpha   90.00
_cell.angle_beta   90.00
_cell.angle_gamma   90.00
#
_symmetry.space_group_name_H-M   'P 1'
#
loop_
_entity.id
_entity.type
_entity.pdbx_description
1 polymer ?
#
loop_
_entity_poly.entity_id
_entity_poly.type
_entity_poly.pdbx_seq_one_letter_code
_entity_poly.pdbx_strand_id
1 'polypeptide(L)' 'MQVRVQKLREVMKLLELAIPGKTTLPILHSVLLKDGKAVAGNLEVFVFIDLPEAD' A
#
# COMPACT_ATOMS: atom_id res chain seq x y z
N MET A 1 -10.96 4.92 9.27
CA MET A 1 -9.59 4.43 9.50
C MET A 1 -8.71 5.55 10.02
N GLN A 2 -8.44 5.55 11.32
CA GLN A 2 -7.34 6.32 11.92
C GLN A 2 -6.16 5.36 12.08
N VAL A 3 -4.94 5.79 11.74
CA VAL A 3 -3.75 4.93 11.82
C VAL A 3 -2.58 5.71 12.39
N ARG A 4 -1.69 5.02 13.09
CA ARG A 4 -0.46 5.64 13.61
C ARG A 4 0.44 6.04 12.45
N VAL A 5 0.83 7.31 12.39
CA VAL A 5 1.65 7.88 11.30
C VAL A 5 2.96 7.12 11.11
N GLN A 6 3.60 6.68 12.20
CA GLN A 6 4.83 5.88 12.13
C GLN A 6 4.59 4.56 11.38
N LYS A 7 3.52 3.84 11.75
CA LYS A 7 3.18 2.57 11.10
C LYS A 7 2.83 2.76 9.63
N LEU A 8 2.08 3.82 9.31
CA LEU A 8 1.78 4.18 7.93
C LEU A 8 3.05 4.39 7.10
N ARG A 9 4.06 5.11 7.62
CA ARG A 9 5.33 5.33 6.91
C ARG A 9 6.11 4.04 6.66
N GLU A 10 6.15 3.13 7.64
CA GLU A 10 6.77 1.82 7.47
C GLU A 10 6.11 1.02 6.35
N VAL A 11 4.78 0.95 6.37
CA VAL A 11 4.00 0.22 5.37
C VAL A 11 4.20 0.81 3.98
N MET A 12 4.18 2.14 3.84
CA MET A 12 4.38 2.79 2.54
C MET A 12 5.76 2.49 1.94
N LYS A 13 6.83 2.47 2.76
CA LYS A 13 8.18 2.11 2.29
C LYS A 13 8.26 0.67 1.78
N LEU A 14 7.53 -0.25 2.40
CA LEU A 14 7.50 -1.65 1.96
C LEU A 14 6.71 -1.80 0.65
N LEU A 15 5.60 -1.09 0.51
CA LEU A 15 4.74 -1.15 -0.66
C LEU A 15 5.33 -0.48 -1.90
N GLU A 16 6.25 0.47 -1.74
CA GLU A 16 6.95 1.13 -2.85
C GLU A 16 7.63 0.13 -3.80
N LEU A 17 8.13 -0.99 -3.26
CA LEU A 17 8.76 -2.06 -4.05
C LEU A 17 7.78 -2.79 -5.00
N ALA A 18 6.49 -2.75 -4.70
CA ALA A 18 5.44 -3.39 -5.49
C ALA A 18 4.80 -2.44 -6.52
N ILE A 19 5.12 -1.13 -6.44
CA ILE A 19 4.59 -0.12 -7.34
C ILE A 19 5.48 -0.04 -8.59
N PRO A 20 4.93 -0.18 -9.81
CA PRO A 20 5.71 -0.08 -11.03
C PRO A 20 6.20 1.36 -11.24
N GLY A 21 7.49 1.55 -11.53
CA GLY A 21 8.04 2.89 -11.80
C GLY A 21 7.62 3.49 -13.14
N LYS A 22 7.25 2.66 -14.13
CA LYS A 22 6.67 3.08 -15.41
C LYS A 22 5.49 2.17 -15.75
N THR A 23 4.34 2.77 -16.05
CA THR A 23 3.13 2.04 -16.46
C THR A 23 2.21 2.95 -17.27
N THR A 24 1.44 2.35 -18.20
CA THR A 24 0.36 3.02 -18.92
C THR A 24 -0.94 3.06 -18.12
N LEU A 25 -1.00 2.38 -16.97
CA LEU A 25 -2.15 2.30 -16.08
C LEU A 25 -1.87 3.11 -14.80
N PRO A 26 -2.34 4.37 -14.70
CA PRO A 26 -2.03 5.25 -13.58
C PRO A 26 -2.48 4.73 -12.22
N ILE A 27 -3.54 3.90 -12.20
CA ILE A 27 -4.08 3.31 -10.97
C ILE A 27 -3.06 2.42 -10.24
N LEU A 28 -2.08 1.85 -10.95
CA LEU A 28 -1.05 0.99 -10.35
C LEU A 28 -0.03 1.78 -9.52
N HIS A 29 0.00 3.11 -9.60
CA HIS A 29 0.76 3.96 -8.68
C HIS A 29 0.03 4.21 -7.35
N SER A 30 -1.19 3.68 -7.18
CA SER A 30 -1.99 3.89 -5.97
C SER A 30 -1.83 2.75 -4.98
N VAL A 31 -1.95 3.08 -3.70
CA VAL A 31 -2.11 2.11 -2.61
C VAL A 31 -3.57 2.07 -2.20
N LEU A 32 -4.17 0.87 -2.22
CA LEU A 32 -5.52 0.65 -1.72
C LEU A 32 -5.47 0.47 -0.20
N LEU A 33 -6.19 1.32 0.52
CA LEU A 33 -6.39 1.21 1.97
C LEU A 33 -7.81 0.76 2.25
N LYS A 34 -7.98 -0.46 2.77
CA LYS A 34 -9.31 -1.04 3.03
C LYS A 34 -9.25 -2.13 4.09
N ASP A 35 -10.26 -2.22 4.94
CA ASP A 35 -10.44 -3.30 5.92
C ASP A 35 -9.21 -3.56 6.81
N GLY A 36 -8.53 -2.49 7.25
CA GLY A 36 -7.31 -2.58 8.06
C GLY A 36 -6.11 -3.14 7.30
N LYS A 37 -6.11 -3.03 5.96
CA LYS A 37 -5.01 -3.48 5.09
C LYS A 37 -4.60 -2.39 4.12
N ALA A 38 -3.34 -2.45 3.72
CA ALA A 38 -2.76 -1.69 2.64
C ALA A 38 -2.31 -2.63 1.52
N VAL A 39 -2.70 -2.33 0.29
CA VAL A 39 -2.45 -3.18 -0.88
C VAL A 39 -1.87 -2.36 -2.02
N ALA A 40 -0.80 -2.87 -2.64
CA ALA A 40 -0.22 -2.32 -3.86
C ALA A 40 0.27 -3.46 -4.77
N GLY A 41 0.40 -3.19 -6.06
CA GLY A 41 0.87 -4.20 -7.01
C GLY A 41 0.99 -3.70 -8.44
N ASN A 42 1.54 -4.57 -9.30
CA ASN A 42 1.93 -4.26 -10.68
C ASN A 42 1.27 -5.19 -11.72
N LEU A 43 0.15 -5.83 -11.38
CA LEU A 43 -0.57 -6.86 -12.15
C LEU A 43 0.07 -8.26 -12.16
N GLU A 44 1.36 -8.38 -11.83
CA GLU A 44 2.02 -9.68 -11.69
C GLU A 44 2.11 -10.10 -10.23
N VAL A 45 2.39 -9.13 -9.35
CA VAL A 45 2.54 -9.32 -7.91
C VAL A 45 1.69 -8.30 -7.17
N PHE A 46 1.02 -8.76 -6.12
CA PHE A 46 0.29 -7.91 -5.18
C PHE A 46 0.82 -8.15 -3.77
N VAL A 47 1.14 -7.07 -3.06
CA VAL A 47 1.62 -7.10 -1.68
C VAL A 47 0.49 -6.62 -0.79
N PHE A 48 0.18 -7.42 0.22
CA PHE A 48 -0.85 -7.15 1.22
C PHE A 48 -0.17 -6.98 2.57
N ILE A 49 -0.36 -5.83 3.22
CA ILE A 49 0.20 -5.56 4.54
C ILE A 49 -0.92 -5.18 5.50
N ASP A 50 -0.91 -5.80 6.67
CA ASP A 50 -1.81 -5.43 7.75
C ASP A 50 -1.46 -4.02 8.27
N LEU A 51 -2.46 -3.16 8.26
CA LEU A 51 -2.41 -1.80 8.76
C LEU A 51 -3.60 -1.59 9.71
N PRO A 52 -3.49 -2.11 10.95
CA PRO A 52 -4.56 -2.00 11.92
C PRO A 52 -4.84 -0.53 12.27
N GLU A 53 -6.08 -0.24 12.66
CA GLU A 53 -6.46 1.08 13.12
C GLU A 53 -5.70 1.42 14.41
N ALA A 54 -5.44 2.71 14.61
CA ALA A 54 -4.94 3.22 15.87
C ALA A 54 -6.08 3.28 16.88
N ASP A 55 -5.84 2.78 18.10
CA ASP A 55 -6.65 3.09 19.28
C ASP A 55 -6.67 4.60 19.57
#